data_AF-A0A7Y4Q971-F1
#
_entry.id   AF-A0A7Y4Q971-F1
#
_cell.length_a   1.000
_cell.length_b   1.000
_cell.length_c   1.000
_cell.angle_alpha   90.00
_cell.angle_beta   90.00
_cell.angle_gamma   90.00
#
_symmetry.space_group_name_H-M   'P 1'
#
loop_
_entity.id
_entity.type
_entity.pdbx_description
1 polymer ?
#
loop_
_entity_poly.entity_id
_entity_poly.type
_entity_poly.pdbx_seq_one_letter_code
_entity_poly.pdbx_strand_id
1 'polypeptide(L)'
;MNNFRKITSLRKVILLLSITTFFSACQDYLVEKPAAQFTADFVYNTQAGLEAGVVSLYNLQRAFYEDVSGNNGSNCLILDAKDDLTIPRNAEIANIGRMFQGTTPDNSGVLGHYWNTYYKIIERSNALIRSA
;
A
#
# COMPACT_ATOMS: atom_id res chain seq x y z
N MET A 1 -38.14 -47.34 -34.45
CA MET A 1 -37.72 -45.93 -34.61
C MET A 1 -37.44 -45.16 -33.30
N ASN A 2 -38.03 -45.50 -32.13
CA ASN A 2 -37.86 -44.72 -30.90
C ASN A 2 -36.47 -44.83 -30.20
N ASN A 3 -35.80 -45.98 -30.27
CA ASN A 3 -34.50 -46.17 -29.60
C ASN A 3 -33.35 -45.42 -30.30
N PHE A 4 -33.37 -45.33 -31.63
CA PHE A 4 -32.37 -44.58 -32.41
C PHE A 4 -32.44 -43.06 -32.14
N ARG A 5 -33.64 -42.53 -31.89
CA ARG A 5 -33.87 -41.13 -31.54
C ARG A 5 -33.45 -40.79 -30.10
N LYS A 6 -33.58 -41.74 -29.16
CA LYS A 6 -33.03 -41.63 -27.80
C LYS A 6 -31.50 -41.65 -27.78
N ILE A 7 -30.86 -42.53 -28.55
CA ILE A 7 -29.39 -42.62 -28.64
C ILE A 7 -28.80 -41.33 -29.23
N THR A 8 -29.43 -40.76 -30.27
CA THR A 8 -29.00 -39.49 -30.87
C THR A 8 -29.26 -38.29 -29.96
N SER A 9 -30.31 -38.30 -29.13
CA SER A 9 -30.54 -37.30 -28.08
C SER A 9 -29.52 -37.39 -26.93
N LEU A 10 -29.19 -38.61 -26.48
CA LEU A 10 -28.21 -38.83 -25.42
C LEU A 10 -26.80 -38.40 -25.85
N ARG A 11 -26.43 -38.65 -27.11
CA ARG A 11 -25.17 -38.18 -27.71
C ARG A 11 -25.04 -36.65 -27.69
N LYS A 12 -26.14 -35.93 -27.96
CA LYS A 12 -26.17 -34.46 -27.91
C LYS A 12 -26.00 -33.94 -26.49
N VAL A 13 -26.63 -34.59 -25.50
CA VAL A 13 -26.48 -34.23 -24.08
C VAL A 13 -25.04 -34.45 -23.60
N ILE A 14 -24.43 -35.58 -23.95
CA ILE A 14 -23.03 -35.88 -23.62
C ILE A 14 -22.10 -34.84 -24.25
N LEU A 15 -22.32 -34.48 -25.52
CA LEU A 15 -21.51 -33.47 -26.20
C LEU A 15 -21.61 -32.09 -25.51
N LEU A 16 -22.82 -31.69 -25.11
CA LEU A 16 -23.04 -30.43 -24.39
C LEU A 16 -22.36 -30.42 -23.02
N LEU A 17 -22.42 -31.55 -22.31
CA LEU A 17 -21.80 -31.71 -20.99
C LEU A 17 -20.27 -31.66 -21.10
N SER A 18 -19.68 -32.29 -22.12
CA SER A 18 -18.25 -32.20 -22.39
C SER A 18 -17.79 -30.77 -22.71
N ILE A 19 -18.57 -30.02 -23.49
CA ILE A 19 -18.23 -28.64 -23.82
C ILE A 19 -18.24 -27.74 -22.57
N THR A 20 -19.24 -27.89 -21.70
CA THR A 20 -19.36 -27.09 -20.47
C THR A 20 -18.28 -27.39 -19.43
N THR A 21 -17.79 -28.63 -19.34
CA THR A 21 -16.67 -29.00 -18.45
C THR A 21 -15.32 -28.54 -19.01
N PHE A 22 -15.12 -28.53 -20.33
CA PHE A 22 -13.89 -28.01 -20.95
C PHE A 22 -13.68 -26.51 -20.74
N PHE A 23 -14.76 -25.70 -20.77
CA PHE A 23 -14.66 -24.25 -20.55
C PHE A 23 -14.50 -23.85 -19.07
N SER A 24 -14.89 -24.72 -18.13
CA SER A 24 -14.75 -24.45 -16.68
C SER A 24 -13.39 -24.90 -16.11
N ALA A 25 -12.68 -25.82 -16.75
CA ALA A 25 -11.43 -26.40 -16.22
C ALA A 25 -10.18 -25.49 -16.35
N CYS A 26 -10.24 -24.37 -17.07
CA CYS A 26 -9.07 -23.52 -17.36
C CYS A 26 -9.10 -22.15 -16.66
N GLN A 27 -9.99 -21.93 -15.69
CA GLN A 27 -10.11 -20.62 -15.04
C GLN A 27 -8.84 -20.21 -14.29
N ASP A 28 -8.14 -21.18 -13.68
CA ASP A 28 -6.96 -20.90 -12.85
C ASP A 28 -5.67 -20.68 -13.67
N TYR A 29 -5.67 -20.99 -14.98
CA TYR A 29 -4.51 -20.80 -15.84
C TYR A 29 -4.14 -19.32 -16.04
N LEU A 30 -5.15 -18.44 -15.98
CA LEU A 30 -4.99 -16.98 -16.13
C LEU A 30 -4.76 -16.27 -14.79
N VAL A 31 -4.76 -16.98 -13.67
CA VAL A 31 -4.49 -16.38 -12.35
C VAL A 31 -2.99 -16.11 -12.26
N GLU A 32 -2.63 -14.83 -12.41
CA GLU A 32 -1.25 -14.38 -12.32
C GLU A 32 -0.69 -14.62 -10.92
N LYS A 33 0.42 -15.35 -10.85
CA LYS A 33 1.14 -15.56 -9.60
C LYS A 33 2.18 -14.47 -9.44
N PRO A 34 2.24 -13.80 -8.28
CA PRO A 34 3.24 -12.78 -8.04
C PRO A 34 4.65 -13.39 -8.13
N ALA A 35 5.54 -12.72 -8.85
CA ALA A 35 6.94 -13.15 -8.98
C ALA A 35 7.74 -12.94 -7.69
N ALA A 36 7.31 -12.02 -6.83
CA ALA A 36 7.92 -11.74 -5.55
C ALA A 36 7.21 -12.50 -4.42
N GLN A 37 7.98 -12.93 -3.43
CA GLN A 37 7.44 -13.54 -2.21
C GLN A 37 6.74 -12.51 -1.31
N PHE A 38 7.09 -11.23 -1.43
CA PHE A 38 6.50 -10.15 -0.63
C PHE A 38 5.27 -9.58 -1.34
N THR A 39 4.10 -10.11 -1.02
CA THR A 39 2.81 -9.75 -1.62
C THR A 39 1.88 -9.17 -0.58
N ALA A 40 0.82 -8.49 -1.01
CA ALA A 40 -0.24 -8.06 -0.09
C ALA A 40 -0.84 -9.26 0.65
N ASP A 41 -1.04 -10.38 -0.06
CA ASP A 41 -1.52 -11.62 0.52
C ASP A 41 -0.58 -12.15 1.62
N PHE A 42 0.73 -12.19 1.36
CA PHE A 42 1.71 -12.57 2.37
C PHE A 42 1.65 -11.65 3.60
N VAL A 43 1.65 -10.33 3.39
CA VAL A 43 1.69 -9.33 4.47
C VAL A 43 0.43 -9.39 5.34
N TYR A 44 -0.74 -9.56 4.74
CA TYR A 44 -2.01 -9.45 5.45
C TYR A 44 -2.61 -10.79 5.90
N ASN A 45 -2.18 -11.93 5.34
CA ASN A 45 -2.78 -13.24 5.65
C ASN A 45 -1.82 -14.22 6.32
N THR A 46 -0.61 -13.80 6.68
CA THR A 46 0.36 -14.66 7.39
C THR A 46 0.90 -13.98 8.64
N GLN A 47 1.18 -14.76 9.68
CA GLN A 47 1.77 -14.26 10.93
C GLN A 47 3.10 -13.53 10.69
N ALA A 48 4.00 -14.13 9.91
CA ALA A 48 5.29 -13.54 9.56
C ALA A 48 5.14 -12.24 8.75
N GLY A 49 4.13 -12.18 7.87
CA GLY A 49 3.79 -10.99 7.11
C GLY A 49 3.28 -9.85 7.98
N LEU A 50 2.40 -10.15 8.94
CA LEU A 50 1.88 -9.16 9.90
C LEU A 50 3.01 -8.60 10.78
N GLU A 51 3.90 -9.46 11.29
CA GLU A 51 5.09 -9.05 12.05
C GLU A 51 6.01 -8.15 11.24
N ALA A 52 6.32 -8.53 9.99
CA ALA A 52 7.11 -7.71 9.08
C ALA A 52 6.41 -6.37 8.75
N GLY A 53 5.08 -6.39 8.63
CA GLY A 53 4.24 -5.21 8.43
C GLY A 53 4.39 -4.22 9.58
N VAL A 54 4.28 -4.69 10.83
CA VAL A 54 4.46 -3.85 12.03
C VAL A 54 5.87 -3.26 12.08
N VAL A 55 6.91 -4.06 11.84
CA VAL A 55 8.31 -3.56 11.80
C VAL A 55 8.48 -2.49 10.71
N SER A 56 7.84 -2.68 9.55
CA SER A 56 7.91 -1.71 8.45
C SER A 56 7.32 -0.35 8.80
N LEU A 57 6.32 -0.28 9.69
CA LEU A 57 5.74 0.99 10.15
C LEU A 57 6.77 1.84 10.90
N TYR A 58 7.61 1.22 11.73
CA TYR A 58 8.70 1.93 12.40
C TYR A 58 9.75 2.44 11.41
N ASN A 59 10.03 1.68 10.35
CA ASN A 59 10.94 2.14 9.29
C ASN A 59 10.35 3.35 8.53
N LEU A 60 9.04 3.34 8.23
CA LEU A 60 8.38 4.48 7.58
C LEU A 60 8.42 5.74 8.45
N GLN A 61 8.18 5.59 9.75
CA GLN A 61 8.22 6.70 10.68
C GLN A 61 9.63 7.31 10.75
N ARG A 62 10.68 6.49 10.87
CA ARG A 62 12.07 6.97 10.90
C ARG A 62 12.51 7.60 9.59
N ALA A 63 12.08 7.07 8.45
CA ALA A 63 12.47 7.56 7.14
C ALA A 63 12.16 9.06 6.94
N PHE A 64 11.10 9.58 7.56
CA PHE A 64 10.84 11.02 7.53
C PHE A 64 11.93 11.81 8.25
N TYR A 65 12.37 11.38 9.42
CA TYR A 65 13.37 12.10 10.21
C TYR A 65 14.81 11.92 9.71
N GLU A 66 15.10 10.74 9.16
CA GLU A 66 16.42 10.35 8.65
C GLU A 66 16.64 10.77 7.18
N ASP A 67 15.68 11.47 6.57
CA ASP A 67 15.80 11.94 5.19
C ASP A 67 16.90 13.01 5.03
N VAL A 68 18.07 12.54 4.59
CA VAL A 68 19.22 13.40 4.27
C VAL A 68 19.12 14.05 2.89
N SER A 69 18.26 13.55 2.01
CA SER A 69 18.18 14.00 0.61
C SER A 69 17.43 15.32 0.44
N GLY A 70 16.41 15.56 1.27
CA GLY A 70 15.64 16.81 1.26
C GLY A 70 16.23 17.90 2.16
N ASN A 71 16.43 17.59 3.44
CA ASN A 71 16.74 18.59 4.47
C ASN A 71 17.99 18.25 5.30
N ASN A 72 18.93 17.48 4.76
CA ASN A 72 20.16 17.09 5.47
C ASN A 72 19.88 16.43 6.84
N GLY A 73 18.76 15.70 6.98
CA GLY A 73 18.35 15.08 8.24
C GLY A 73 17.84 16.04 9.31
N SER A 74 17.52 17.29 8.97
CA SER A 74 17.06 18.30 9.94
C SER A 74 15.53 18.34 10.13
N ASN A 75 14.79 17.35 9.64
CA ASN A 75 13.32 17.34 9.71
C ASN A 75 12.79 17.38 11.15
N CYS A 76 13.54 16.84 12.11
CA CYS A 76 13.21 16.93 13.54
C CYS A 76 13.24 18.36 14.09
N LEU A 77 14.01 19.28 13.49
CA LEU A 77 14.12 20.66 13.95
C LEU A 77 13.21 21.61 13.17
N ILE A 78 12.85 21.25 11.93
CA ILE A 78 12.09 22.13 11.04
C ILE A 78 10.65 22.34 11.56
N LEU A 79 9.99 21.28 12.01
CA LEU A 79 8.60 21.35 12.46
C LEU A 79 8.45 22.14 13.77
N ASP A 80 9.46 22.08 14.63
CA ASP A 80 9.46 22.77 15.93
C ASP A 80 9.85 24.24 15.81
N ALA A 81 10.41 24.67 14.67
CA ALA A 81 10.92 26.04 14.48
C ALA A 81 9.86 27.15 14.52
N LYS A 82 8.56 26.82 14.57
CA LYS A 82 7.47 27.78 14.80
C LYS A 82 7.28 28.04 16.30
N ASP A 83 8.36 28.40 16.97
CA ASP A 83 8.38 28.74 18.39
C ASP A 83 9.03 30.12 18.62
N ASP A 84 9.00 30.59 19.87
CA ASP A 84 9.66 31.81 20.33
C ASP A 84 11.04 31.55 20.94
N LEU A 85 11.50 30.30 20.92
CA LEU A 85 12.76 29.85 21.53
C LEU A 85 13.91 29.74 20.52
N THR A 86 13.58 29.53 19.24
CA THR A 86 14.55 29.31 18.17
C THR A 86 14.79 30.58 17.37
N ILE A 87 16.04 30.77 16.94
CA ILE A 87 16.43 31.84 16.02
C ILE A 87 16.86 31.20 14.70
N PRO A 88 15.91 30.89 13.79
CA PRO A 88 16.25 30.18 12.57
C PRO A 88 16.98 31.12 11.61
N ARG A 89 18.14 30.67 11.12
CA ARG A 89 19.07 31.54 10.36
C ARG A 89 18.85 31.50 8.84
N ASN A 90 18.74 30.32 8.26
CA ASN A 90 18.60 30.14 6.80
C ASN A 90 17.91 28.79 6.46
N ALA A 91 17.59 28.59 5.18
CA ALA A 91 16.97 27.38 4.61
C ALA A 91 15.57 27.09 5.16
N GLU A 92 15.12 25.84 5.05
CA GLU A 92 13.74 25.45 5.33
C GLU A 92 13.30 25.76 6.77
N ILE A 93 14.20 25.60 7.74
CA ILE A 93 13.93 25.96 9.14
C ILE A 93 13.60 27.46 9.31
N ALA A 94 14.23 28.34 8.53
CA ALA A 94 13.94 29.77 8.54
C ALA A 94 12.66 30.11 7.78
N ASN A 95 12.37 29.40 6.69
CA ASN A 95 11.10 29.54 5.97
C ASN A 95 9.92 29.20 6.88
N ILE A 96 10.01 28.08 7.61
CA ILE A 96 8.98 27.61 8.52
C ILE A 96 8.87 28.51 9.76
N GLY A 97 9.97 28.78 10.45
CA GLY A 97 9.95 29.54 11.70
C GLY A 97 9.57 31.02 11.53
N ARG A 98 9.91 31.65 10.40
CA ARG A 98 9.46 33.02 10.08
C ARG A 98 8.10 33.08 9.40
N MET A 99 7.41 31.94 9.28
CA MET A 99 6.10 31.82 8.65
C MET A 99 6.06 32.27 7.17
N PHE A 100 7.18 32.22 6.45
CA PHE A 100 7.19 32.37 4.98
C PHE A 100 6.64 31.13 4.28
N GLN A 101 6.76 29.97 4.93
CA GLN A 101 6.22 28.69 4.50
C GLN A 101 5.52 27.98 5.66
N GLY A 102 4.75 26.94 5.32
CA GLY A 102 4.00 26.17 6.29
C GLY A 102 2.87 26.94 6.96
N THR A 103 2.29 27.89 6.24
CA THR A 103 1.07 28.62 6.64
C THR A 103 -0.16 28.13 5.88
N THR A 104 0.03 27.35 4.82
CA THR A 104 -1.02 26.61 4.12
C THR A 104 -0.55 25.17 3.87
N PRO A 105 -1.45 24.23 3.57
CA PRO A 105 -1.08 22.85 3.25
C PRO A 105 -0.12 22.73 2.06
N ASP A 106 -0.18 23.68 1.12
CA ASP A 106 0.50 23.60 -0.17
C ASP A 106 1.84 24.34 -0.20
N ASN A 107 2.14 25.15 0.82
CA ASN A 107 3.29 26.06 0.81
C ASN A 107 4.49 25.59 1.65
N SER A 108 4.55 24.30 1.98
CA SER A 108 5.77 23.67 2.53
C SER A 108 5.86 22.22 2.10
N GLY A 109 7.00 21.86 1.49
CA GLY A 109 7.31 20.48 1.16
C GLY A 109 7.46 19.60 2.39
N VAL A 110 8.02 20.13 3.48
CA VAL A 110 8.24 19.37 4.72
C VAL A 110 6.95 19.08 5.45
N LEU A 111 6.04 20.05 5.58
CA LEU A 111 4.73 19.81 6.19
C LEU A 111 3.88 18.88 5.32
N GLY A 112 3.93 19.03 4.00
CA GLY A 112 3.29 18.09 3.08
C GLY A 112 3.84 16.67 3.21
N HIS A 113 5.16 16.51 3.32
CA HIS A 113 5.80 15.22 3.54
C HIS A 113 5.43 14.63 4.90
N TYR A 114 5.43 15.43 5.97
CA TYR A 114 5.00 15.01 7.30
C TYR A 114 3.56 14.49 7.25
N TRP A 115 2.64 15.30 6.73
CA TRP A 115 1.23 14.93 6.60
C TRP A 115 1.06 13.59 5.85
N ASN A 116 1.63 13.49 4.66
CA ASN A 116 1.51 12.28 3.83
C ASN A 116 2.11 11.05 4.52
N THR A 117 3.24 11.18 5.21
CA THR A 117 3.87 10.07 5.93
C THR A 117 2.98 9.56 7.06
N TYR A 118 2.41 10.45 7.88
CA TYR A 118 1.59 10.02 9.01
C TYR A 118 0.23 9.47 8.59
N TYR A 119 -0.42 10.03 7.56
CA TYR A 119 -1.64 9.44 7.01
C TYR A 119 -1.39 8.06 6.38
N LYS A 120 -0.23 7.87 5.72
CA LYS A 120 0.19 6.57 5.19
C LYS A 120 0.44 5.55 6.32
N ILE A 121 1.06 5.97 7.42
CA ILE A 121 1.25 5.10 8.59
C ILE A 121 -0.10 4.72 9.19
N ILE A 122 -1.02 5.66 9.35
CA ILE A 122 -2.38 5.40 9.87
C ILE A 122 -3.12 4.40 8.98
N GLU A 123 -3.11 4.61 7.66
CA GLU A 123 -3.77 3.74 6.69
C GLU A 123 -3.24 2.30 6.77
N ARG A 124 -1.92 2.13 6.76
CA ARG A 124 -1.27 0.81 6.86
C ARG A 124 -1.48 0.16 8.21
N SER A 125 -1.45 0.93 9.30
CA SER A 125 -1.75 0.43 10.64
C SER A 125 -3.17 -0.12 10.71
N ASN A 126 -4.13 0.63 10.17
CA ASN A 126 -5.52 0.19 10.11
C ASN A 126 -5.69 -1.07 9.24
N ALA A 127 -4.94 -1.21 8.15
CA ALA A 127 -4.95 -2.41 7.33
C ALA A 127 -4.43 -3.63 8.11
N LEU A 128 -3.30 -3.50 8.80
CA LEU A 128 -2.72 -4.56 9.62
C LEU A 128 -3.65 -4.95 10.79
N ILE A 129 -4.25 -3.98 11.49
CA ILE A 129 -5.18 -4.25 12.59
C ILE A 129 -6.42 -5.01 12.12
N ARG A 130 -6.94 -4.70 10.92
CA ARG A 130 -8.09 -5.43 10.35
C ARG A 130 -7.76 -6.87 9.94
N SER A 131 -6.48 -7.13 9.69
CA SER A 131 -5.97 -8.42 9.23
C SER A 131 -5.44 -9.32 10.35
N ALA A 132 -5.24 -8.77 11.55
CA ALA A 132 -4.82 -9.48 12.75
C ALA A 132 -6.01 -10.13 13.48
#